data_AF-A0AAW9K1I2-F1
#
_entry.id   AF-A0AAW9K1I2-F1
#
_cell.length_a   1.000
_cell.length_b   1.000
_cell.length_c   1.000
_cell.angle_alpha   90.00
_cell.angle_beta   90.00
_cell.angle_gamma   90.00
#
_symmetry.space_group_name_H-M   'P 1'
#
loop_
_entity.id
_entity.type
_entity.pdbx_description
1 polymer ?
#
loop_
_entity_poly.entity_id
_entity_poly.type
_entity_poly.pdbx_seq_one_letter_code
_entity_poly.pdbx_strand_id
1 'polypeptide(L)'
;MDYMRKKPLDPTAHHSSKLKKELKTMDLILLGLGAMVGTGIFVITGTAAAKYAGPSLIISFAIAAFSCVLSALCYAEFASRVPIAGGAYSYAYTIFGELIGWITGWLVVCEYLLANASVASGWSGYVHGFLDGLGIPFPNALRASYNAENGTYVDVIAICITFIVMFVVMQGAKKALRLNNIMVIIKFALVILFLVVGVFYVKPDNWTPFAPFGMAGITTGAAIVFFAFLGFDAVSMAAEEVENPQRDIPRGIIGSLAIATILYIGVTLVLTGMVPFSNLNVKDPVAFAMRFIDQNFVAGLISVGAILTLLTVLISMMYGLTRMIYAIGRDGLLPKGLSKVDSKTKTPKNATLVIGITSAILSGLVPLENLAQLTNIVTLMAFAIIAAGIIKLRKDFGDPKINEFKVPFVPVFPIVSMLVCFYLMIQLELSTWIVFGIWLVLGLAIYFLYGCRNSELGKNKE
;
A
#
# COMPACT_ATOMS: atom_id res chain seq x y z
N MET A 1 18.72 25.40 17.44
CA MET A 1 17.47 24.73 17.06
C MET A 1 17.65 23.24 17.33
N ASP A 2 16.85 22.66 18.23
CA ASP A 2 16.89 21.21 18.48
C ASP A 2 16.07 20.49 17.40
N TYR A 3 16.74 19.71 16.54
CA TYR A 3 16.11 18.98 15.43
C TYR A 3 15.48 17.65 15.88
N MET A 4 15.73 17.22 17.12
CA MET A 4 15.25 15.96 17.69
C MET A 4 14.12 16.17 18.70
N ARG A 5 13.32 17.24 18.51
CA ARG A 5 12.12 17.51 19.31
C ARG A 5 11.16 16.32 19.24
N LYS A 6 11.02 15.60 20.35
CA LYS A 6 10.08 14.48 20.48
C LYS A 6 8.70 14.99 20.86
N LYS A 7 7.67 14.40 20.26
CA LYS A 7 6.30 14.56 20.74
C LYS A 7 6.16 13.77 22.05
N PRO A 8 5.65 14.37 23.13
CA PRO A 8 5.51 13.67 24.39
C PRO A 8 4.59 12.45 24.24
N LEU A 9 5.02 11.32 24.79
CA LEU A 9 4.12 10.20 25.09
C LEU A 9 3.26 10.66 26.25
N ASP A 10 2.08 11.21 25.98
CA ASP A 10 1.12 11.49 27.04
C ASP A 10 0.31 10.22 27.33
N PRO A 11 0.52 9.55 28.47
CA PRO A 11 -0.23 8.34 28.83
C PRO A 11 -1.72 8.65 29.09
N THR A 12 -2.09 9.91 29.28
CA THR A 12 -3.48 10.35 29.47
C THR A 12 -4.19 10.69 28.16
N ALA A 13 -3.46 10.78 27.03
CA ALA A 13 -4.04 11.00 25.71
C ALA A 13 -5.02 9.88 25.29
N HIS A 14 -4.94 8.69 25.91
CA HIS A 14 -5.93 7.62 25.79
C HIS A 14 -7.38 8.07 26.09
N HIS A 15 -7.57 9.14 26.86
CA HIS A 15 -8.87 9.70 27.22
C HIS A 15 -9.37 10.81 26.30
N SER A 16 -8.59 11.21 25.27
CA SER A 16 -8.94 12.30 24.36
C SER A 16 -9.50 11.85 23.01
N SER A 17 -9.58 10.53 22.75
CA SER A 17 -10.22 10.02 21.53
C SER A 17 -11.72 10.32 21.59
N LYS A 18 -12.18 11.18 20.67
CA LYS A 18 -13.61 11.44 20.45
C LYS A 18 -14.28 10.32 19.64
N LEU A 19 -13.54 9.27 19.27
CA LEU A 19 -14.00 8.16 18.45
C LEU A 19 -14.56 7.04 19.31
N LYS A 20 -15.61 6.39 18.83
CA LYS A 20 -16.25 5.28 19.54
C LYS A 20 -15.42 4.01 19.33
N LYS A 21 -15.08 3.32 20.42
CA LYS A 21 -14.31 2.07 20.40
C LYS A 21 -15.26 0.90 20.13
N GLU A 22 -15.25 0.38 18.92
CA GLU A 22 -16.17 -0.67 18.47
C GLU A 22 -15.48 -1.79 17.70
N LEU A 23 -14.29 -1.54 17.15
CA LEU A 23 -13.61 -2.47 16.27
C LEU A 23 -12.99 -3.62 17.08
N LYS A 24 -13.24 -4.84 16.61
CA LYS A 24 -12.69 -6.10 17.16
C LYS A 24 -11.72 -6.74 16.18
N THR A 25 -11.06 -7.83 16.62
CA THR A 25 -10.11 -8.60 15.78
C THR A 25 -10.63 -8.87 14.36
N MET A 26 -11.89 -9.33 14.18
CA MET A 26 -12.42 -9.64 12.85
C MET A 26 -12.57 -8.42 11.95
N ASP A 27 -12.99 -7.28 12.51
CA ASP A 27 -13.10 -6.02 11.76
C ASP A 27 -11.72 -5.56 11.30
N LEU A 28 -10.70 -5.74 12.15
CA LEU A 28 -9.31 -5.42 11.84
C LEU A 28 -8.71 -6.35 10.77
N ILE A 29 -9.04 -7.64 10.81
CA ILE A 29 -8.65 -8.58 9.74
C ILE A 29 -9.26 -8.12 8.42
N LEU A 30 -10.56 -7.83 8.39
CA LEU A 30 -11.26 -7.36 7.19
C LEU A 30 -10.72 -6.01 6.71
N LEU A 31 -10.31 -5.12 7.62
CA LEU A 31 -9.68 -3.83 7.28
C LEU A 31 -8.31 -4.04 6.63
N GLY A 32 -7.43 -4.85 7.22
CA GLY A 32 -6.11 -5.12 6.66
C GLY A 32 -6.19 -5.84 5.32
N LEU A 33 -7.05 -6.85 5.23
CA LEU A 33 -7.39 -7.53 3.98
C LEU A 33 -7.98 -6.56 2.95
N GLY A 34 -8.85 -5.65 3.41
CA GLY A 34 -9.44 -4.53 2.71
C GLY A 34 -8.41 -3.63 2.02
N ALA A 35 -7.31 -3.36 2.70
CA ALA A 35 -6.23 -2.52 2.21
C ALA A 35 -5.25 -3.25 1.29
N MET A 36 -4.88 -4.50 1.60
CA MET A 36 -3.87 -5.26 0.83
C MET A 36 -4.37 -5.79 -0.51
N VAL A 37 -5.57 -6.39 -0.53
CA VAL A 37 -6.07 -7.05 -1.75
C VAL A 37 -6.57 -5.99 -2.73
N GLY A 38 -5.75 -5.69 -3.74
CA GLY A 38 -5.98 -4.71 -4.80
C GLY A 38 -5.10 -4.96 -6.02
N THR A 39 -4.55 -3.91 -6.63
CA THR A 39 -3.75 -3.99 -7.87
C THR A 39 -2.57 -4.96 -7.81
N GLY A 40 -1.99 -5.16 -6.62
CA GLY A 40 -0.89 -6.11 -6.43
C GLY A 40 -1.26 -7.53 -6.88
N ILE A 41 -2.36 -8.07 -6.37
CA ILE A 41 -2.79 -9.43 -6.73
C ILE A 41 -3.45 -9.49 -8.11
N PHE A 42 -4.23 -8.47 -8.46
CA PHE A 42 -5.04 -8.47 -9.68
C PHE A 42 -4.24 -8.15 -10.95
N VAL A 43 -3.13 -7.41 -10.86
CA VAL A 43 -2.35 -6.96 -12.02
C VAL A 43 -0.89 -7.34 -11.90
N ILE A 44 -0.21 -6.92 -10.82
CA ILE A 44 1.25 -7.09 -10.69
C ILE A 44 1.66 -8.55 -10.69
N THR A 45 0.84 -9.46 -10.14
CA THR A 45 1.10 -10.91 -10.19
C THR A 45 1.40 -11.43 -11.59
N GLY A 46 0.64 -10.98 -12.61
CA GLY A 46 0.84 -11.43 -13.99
C GLY A 46 2.16 -10.92 -14.58
N THR A 47 2.43 -9.62 -14.42
CA THR A 47 3.70 -9.01 -14.84
C THR A 47 4.89 -9.62 -14.12
N ALA A 48 4.76 -9.87 -12.81
CA ALA A 48 5.80 -10.48 -11.98
C ALA A 48 6.10 -11.93 -12.39
N ALA A 49 5.07 -12.71 -12.70
CA ALA A 49 5.23 -14.06 -13.23
C ALA A 49 5.89 -14.03 -14.61
N ALA A 50 5.45 -13.15 -15.50
CA ALA A 50 5.95 -13.11 -16.87
C ALA A 50 7.41 -12.65 -16.99
N LYS A 51 7.82 -11.65 -16.20
CA LYS A 51 9.12 -10.99 -16.35
C LYS A 51 10.20 -11.43 -15.36
N TYR A 52 9.81 -11.88 -14.17
CA TYR A 52 10.77 -12.03 -13.07
C TYR A 52 10.88 -13.44 -12.51
N ALA A 53 9.77 -14.14 -12.24
CA ALA A 53 9.85 -15.41 -11.49
C ALA A 53 9.20 -16.62 -12.17
N GLY A 54 8.31 -16.43 -13.14
CA GLY A 54 7.53 -17.54 -13.70
C GLY A 54 6.67 -18.24 -12.63
N PRO A 55 6.49 -19.57 -12.72
CA PRO A 55 5.78 -20.36 -11.72
C PRO A 55 6.36 -20.25 -10.30
N SER A 56 7.67 -20.01 -10.19
CA SER A 56 8.35 -19.84 -8.89
C SER A 56 8.00 -18.56 -8.13
N LEU A 57 7.13 -17.71 -8.69
CA LEU A 57 6.59 -16.52 -8.02
C LEU A 57 5.90 -16.85 -6.69
N ILE A 58 5.45 -18.08 -6.46
CA ILE A 58 4.94 -18.52 -5.16
C ILE A 58 5.99 -18.40 -4.04
N ILE A 59 7.26 -18.66 -4.37
CA ILE A 59 8.38 -18.50 -3.43
C ILE A 59 8.65 -17.00 -3.22
N SER A 60 8.53 -16.20 -4.27
CA SER A 60 8.61 -14.74 -4.17
C SER A 60 7.56 -14.17 -3.19
N PHE A 61 6.31 -14.65 -3.27
CA PHE A 61 5.27 -14.29 -2.31
C PHE A 61 5.61 -14.73 -0.88
N ALA A 62 6.18 -15.91 -0.69
CA ALA A 62 6.60 -16.38 0.63
C ALA A 62 7.72 -15.50 1.24
N ILE A 63 8.70 -15.09 0.43
CA ILE A 63 9.79 -14.19 0.85
C ILE A 63 9.23 -12.80 1.19
N ALA A 64 8.35 -12.25 0.35
CA ALA A 64 7.71 -10.96 0.59
C ALA A 64 6.83 -11.00 1.85
N ALA A 65 6.05 -12.06 2.04
CA ALA A 65 5.22 -12.27 3.23
C ALA A 65 6.09 -12.36 4.50
N PHE A 66 7.20 -13.10 4.45
CA PHE A 66 8.15 -13.18 5.55
C PHE A 66 8.68 -11.81 5.94
N SER A 67 9.11 -10.99 4.97
CA SER A 67 9.51 -9.60 5.22
C SER A 67 8.40 -8.80 5.89
N CYS A 68 7.17 -8.90 5.38
CA CYS A 68 6.02 -8.18 5.93
C CYS A 68 5.69 -8.61 7.36
N VAL A 69 5.78 -9.90 7.69
CA VAL A 69 5.56 -10.41 9.05
C VAL A 69 6.60 -9.84 10.02
N LEU A 70 7.88 -9.78 9.63
CA LEU A 70 8.91 -9.19 10.47
C LEU A 70 8.64 -7.70 10.77
N SER A 71 8.22 -6.94 9.77
CA SER A 71 7.87 -5.52 9.95
C SER A 71 6.56 -5.37 10.75
N ALA A 72 5.55 -6.18 10.44
CA ALA A 72 4.25 -6.19 11.08
C ALA A 72 4.32 -6.40 12.59
N LEU A 73 5.18 -7.30 13.08
CA LEU A 73 5.37 -7.51 14.51
C LEU A 73 5.94 -6.26 15.20
N CYS A 74 6.81 -5.51 14.53
CA CYS A 74 7.30 -4.22 15.02
C CYS A 74 6.16 -3.18 15.10
N TYR A 75 5.32 -3.11 14.07
CA TYR A 75 4.12 -2.25 14.09
C TYR A 75 3.14 -2.65 15.18
N ALA A 76 2.93 -3.94 15.40
CA ALA A 76 2.02 -4.47 16.42
C ALA A 76 2.46 -4.05 17.83
N GLU A 77 3.75 -4.10 18.14
CA GLU A 77 4.26 -3.60 19.42
C GLU A 77 4.06 -2.09 19.55
N PHE A 78 4.41 -1.31 18.52
CA PHE A 78 4.18 0.13 18.54
C PHE A 78 2.72 0.51 18.74
N ALA A 79 1.81 -0.11 17.99
CA ALA A 79 0.39 0.16 18.09
C ALA A 79 -0.20 -0.27 19.45
N SER A 80 0.34 -1.32 20.06
CA SER A 80 -0.09 -1.77 21.39
C SER A 80 0.39 -0.84 22.52
N ARG A 81 1.59 -0.27 22.39
CA ARG A 81 2.23 0.60 23.40
C ARG A 81 1.86 2.07 23.24
N VAL A 82 1.67 2.50 21.99
CA VAL A 82 1.40 3.87 21.59
C VAL A 82 0.19 3.88 20.63
N PRO A 83 -1.03 3.59 21.12
CA PRO A 83 -2.26 3.58 20.33
C PRO A 83 -2.71 5.01 19.99
N ILE A 84 -1.88 5.73 19.25
CA ILE A 84 -2.17 7.05 18.69
C ILE A 84 -2.42 6.91 17.20
N ALA A 85 -3.38 7.68 16.68
CA ALA A 85 -3.60 7.79 15.25
C ALA A 85 -2.37 8.42 14.56
N GLY A 86 -2.08 7.92 13.36
CA GLY A 86 -1.01 8.44 12.49
C GLY A 86 0.12 7.46 12.18
N GLY A 87 0.03 6.20 12.63
CA GLY A 87 0.89 5.09 12.19
C GLY A 87 2.38 5.40 12.28
N ALA A 88 3.13 5.05 11.24
CA ALA A 88 4.59 5.14 11.20
C ALA A 88 5.13 6.56 11.47
N TYR A 89 4.48 7.60 10.94
CA TYR A 89 4.86 9.00 11.19
C TYR A 89 4.82 9.31 12.69
N SER A 90 3.70 9.02 13.35
CA SER A 90 3.51 9.30 14.77
C SER A 90 4.49 8.50 15.64
N TYR A 91 4.77 7.23 15.29
CA TYR A 91 5.74 6.41 16.02
C TYR A 91 7.16 6.97 15.90
N ALA A 92 7.59 7.28 14.69
CA ALA A 92 8.93 7.83 14.44
C ALA A 92 9.13 9.20 15.11
N TYR A 93 8.13 10.08 15.04
CA TYR A 93 8.17 11.39 15.68
C TYR A 93 8.33 11.27 17.21
N THR A 94 7.64 10.30 17.80
CA THR A 94 7.64 10.08 19.24
C THR A 94 8.97 9.51 19.74
N ILE A 95 9.58 8.57 19.00
CA ILE A 95 10.79 7.85 19.43
C ILE A 95 12.08 8.55 19.01
N PHE A 96 12.14 9.01 17.77
CA PHE A 96 13.34 9.61 17.21
C PHE A 96 13.34 11.12 17.32
N GLY A 97 12.18 11.76 17.15
CA GLY A 97 12.03 13.21 17.14
C GLY A 97 11.61 13.74 15.77
N GLU A 98 11.44 15.06 15.68
CA GLU A 98 10.84 15.76 14.55
C GLU A 98 11.48 15.42 13.19
N LEU A 99 12.81 15.41 13.07
CA LEU A 99 13.47 15.16 11.78
C LEU A 99 13.17 13.75 11.22
N ILE A 100 13.35 12.70 12.03
CA ILE A 100 13.07 11.33 11.59
C ILE A 100 11.56 11.11 11.44
N GLY A 101 10.75 11.73 12.30
CA GLY A 101 9.30 11.79 12.13
C GLY A 101 8.91 12.37 10.77
N TRP A 102 9.50 13.50 10.38
CA TRP A 102 9.29 14.13 9.08
C TRP A 102 9.73 13.21 7.93
N ILE A 103 10.91 12.62 7.99
CA ILE A 103 11.39 11.70 6.94
C ILE A 103 10.40 10.54 6.78
N THR A 104 9.98 9.90 7.87
CA THR A 104 8.99 8.83 7.82
C THR A 104 7.65 9.31 7.27
N GLY A 105 7.16 10.48 7.69
CA GLY A 105 5.93 11.06 7.15
C GLY A 105 6.02 11.37 5.65
N TRP A 106 7.17 11.87 5.20
CA TRP A 106 7.44 12.16 3.79
C TRP A 106 7.51 10.90 2.93
N LEU A 107 8.04 9.80 3.48
CA LEU A 107 8.02 8.48 2.86
C LEU A 107 6.59 7.95 2.73
N VAL A 108 5.79 8.01 3.80
CA VAL A 108 4.41 7.51 3.79
C VAL A 108 3.51 8.36 2.89
N VAL A 109 3.71 9.69 2.81
CA VAL A 109 3.01 10.54 1.83
C VAL A 109 3.32 10.10 0.40
N CYS A 110 4.59 9.78 0.11
CA CYS A 110 5.02 9.29 -1.19
C CYS A 110 4.41 7.92 -1.51
N GLU A 111 4.47 6.99 -0.56
CA GLU A 111 3.86 5.66 -0.65
C GLU A 111 2.40 5.75 -1.06
N TYR A 112 1.59 6.50 -0.31
CA TYR A 112 0.16 6.63 -0.60
C TYR A 112 -0.09 7.32 -1.94
N LEU A 113 0.75 8.28 -2.34
CA LEU A 113 0.63 8.97 -3.61
C LEU A 113 0.86 8.01 -4.78
N LEU A 114 1.95 7.24 -4.70
CA LEU A 114 2.33 6.25 -5.70
C LEU A 114 1.35 5.07 -5.72
N ALA A 115 0.89 4.60 -4.56
CA ALA A 115 -0.13 3.57 -4.45
C ALA A 115 -1.45 4.02 -5.09
N ASN A 116 -1.87 5.27 -4.88
CA ASN A 116 -3.06 5.82 -5.52
C ASN A 116 -2.93 5.86 -7.04
N ALA A 117 -1.76 6.26 -7.56
CA ALA A 117 -1.49 6.21 -9.01
C ALA A 117 -1.47 4.78 -9.57
N SER A 118 -0.85 3.83 -8.84
CA SER A 118 -0.82 2.41 -9.19
C SER A 118 -2.22 1.79 -9.23
N VAL A 119 -3.09 2.13 -8.28
CA VAL A 119 -4.46 1.64 -8.24
C VAL A 119 -5.27 2.16 -9.43
N ALA A 120 -5.12 3.44 -9.78
CA ALA A 120 -5.76 4.00 -10.97
C ALA A 120 -5.29 3.34 -12.27
N SER A 121 -4.00 3.06 -12.40
CA SER A 121 -3.44 2.36 -13.56
C SER A 121 -3.93 0.90 -13.64
N GLY A 122 -3.98 0.19 -12.51
CA GLY A 122 -4.56 -1.16 -12.44
C GLY A 122 -6.05 -1.19 -12.78
N TRP A 123 -6.82 -0.21 -12.30
CA TRP A 123 -8.23 -0.04 -12.64
C TRP A 123 -8.43 0.18 -14.14
N SER A 124 -7.63 1.07 -14.75
CA SER A 124 -7.62 1.31 -16.19
C SER A 124 -7.35 0.02 -16.99
N GLY A 125 -6.39 -0.79 -16.52
CA GLY A 125 -6.08 -2.08 -17.11
C GLY A 125 -7.29 -3.01 -17.23
N TYR A 126 -8.07 -3.14 -16.15
CA TYR A 126 -9.30 -3.93 -16.14
C TYR A 126 -10.41 -3.35 -17.01
N VAL A 127 -10.52 -2.02 -17.09
CA VAL A 127 -11.48 -1.37 -18.00
C VAL A 127 -11.12 -1.67 -19.45
N HIS A 128 -9.85 -1.56 -19.84
CA HIS A 128 -9.41 -1.92 -21.18
C HIS A 128 -9.65 -3.39 -21.50
N GLY A 129 -9.31 -4.30 -20.58
CA GLY A 129 -9.57 -5.74 -20.77
C GLY A 129 -11.06 -6.08 -20.91
N PHE A 130 -11.92 -5.36 -20.18
CA PHE A 130 -13.37 -5.49 -20.30
C PHE A 130 -13.89 -4.95 -21.65
N LEU A 131 -13.42 -3.78 -22.10
CA LEU A 131 -13.78 -3.20 -23.39
C LEU A 131 -13.33 -4.07 -24.57
N ASP A 132 -12.13 -4.63 -24.51
CA ASP A 132 -11.63 -5.59 -25.49
C ASP A 132 -12.54 -6.83 -25.56
N GLY A 133 -12.98 -7.34 -24.41
CA GLY A 133 -13.91 -8.47 -24.33
C GLY A 133 -15.28 -8.18 -24.96
N LEU A 134 -15.66 -6.90 -25.04
CA LEU A 134 -16.87 -6.45 -25.76
C LEU A 134 -16.60 -6.11 -27.24
N GLY A 135 -15.35 -6.20 -27.70
CA GLY A 135 -14.95 -5.80 -29.05
C GLY A 135 -15.00 -4.29 -29.29
N ILE A 136 -14.97 -3.46 -28.24
CA ILE A 136 -14.99 -2.00 -28.36
C ILE A 136 -13.54 -1.52 -28.57
N PRO A 137 -13.18 -1.00 -29.75
CA PRO A 137 -11.82 -0.57 -30.02
C PRO A 137 -11.47 0.68 -29.21
N PHE A 138 -10.23 0.74 -28.72
CA PHE A 138 -9.68 1.92 -28.04
C PHE A 138 -8.33 2.31 -28.65
N PRO A 139 -8.05 3.60 -28.90
CA PRO A 139 -6.79 4.03 -29.50
C PRO A 139 -5.58 3.59 -28.65
N ASN A 140 -4.66 2.82 -29.25
CA ASN A 140 -3.50 2.27 -28.54
C ASN A 140 -2.63 3.36 -27.88
N ALA A 141 -2.46 4.50 -28.56
CA ALA A 141 -1.72 5.65 -28.03
C ALA A 141 -2.21 6.16 -26.66
N LEU A 142 -3.51 5.99 -26.36
CA LEU A 142 -4.18 6.50 -25.16
C LEU A 142 -4.46 5.42 -24.09
N ARG A 143 -3.98 4.19 -24.35
CA ARG A 143 -4.38 2.97 -23.63
C ARG A 143 -3.48 2.66 -22.42
N ALA A 144 -2.29 3.22 -22.38
CA ALA A 144 -1.32 2.98 -21.33
C ALA A 144 -0.35 4.15 -21.21
N SER A 145 0.34 4.20 -20.07
CA SER A 145 1.43 5.13 -19.85
C SER A 145 2.55 4.92 -20.87
N TYR A 146 3.49 5.87 -20.87
CA TYR A 146 4.51 5.98 -21.90
C TYR A 146 5.30 4.69 -22.08
N ASN A 147 5.18 4.09 -23.25
CA ASN A 147 5.98 2.97 -23.73
C ASN A 147 6.09 3.08 -25.26
N ALA A 148 7.22 3.61 -25.72
CA ALA A 148 7.47 3.84 -27.14
C ALA A 148 7.48 2.53 -27.96
N GLU A 149 7.97 1.43 -27.38
CA GLU A 149 8.03 0.13 -28.05
C GLU A 149 6.62 -0.42 -28.36
N ASN A 150 5.66 -0.18 -27.45
CA ASN A 150 4.27 -0.60 -27.60
C ASN A 150 3.37 0.48 -28.22
N GLY A 151 3.92 1.64 -28.61
CA GLY A 151 3.16 2.74 -29.21
C GLY A 151 2.14 3.40 -28.28
N THR A 152 2.35 3.33 -26.96
CA THR A 152 1.48 3.95 -25.94
C THR A 152 2.15 5.18 -25.34
N TYR A 153 1.38 6.23 -25.07
CA TYR A 153 1.92 7.52 -24.61
C TYR A 153 1.35 7.98 -23.28
N VAL A 154 0.04 7.81 -23.09
CA VAL A 154 -0.67 8.30 -21.90
C VAL A 154 -1.88 7.42 -21.59
N ASP A 155 -2.06 7.06 -20.32
CA ASP A 155 -3.23 6.31 -19.84
C ASP A 155 -4.38 7.27 -19.51
N VAL A 156 -5.22 7.56 -20.51
CA VAL A 156 -6.31 8.54 -20.36
C VAL A 156 -7.38 8.05 -19.39
N ILE A 157 -7.66 6.75 -19.39
CA ILE A 157 -8.66 6.16 -18.49
C ILE A 157 -8.20 6.29 -17.02
N ALA A 158 -6.91 6.04 -16.74
CA ALA A 158 -6.34 6.23 -15.40
C ALA A 158 -6.38 7.70 -14.94
N ILE A 159 -6.08 8.65 -15.84
CA ILE A 159 -6.19 10.09 -15.55
C ILE A 159 -7.63 10.46 -15.21
N CYS A 160 -8.58 10.09 -16.08
CA CYS A 160 -10.00 10.42 -15.94
C CYS A 160 -10.57 9.88 -14.63
N ILE A 161 -10.32 8.61 -14.29
CA ILE A 161 -10.83 8.04 -13.05
C ILE A 161 -10.21 8.71 -11.82
N THR A 162 -8.94 9.10 -11.89
CA THR A 162 -8.28 9.81 -10.79
C THR A 162 -8.92 11.17 -10.53
N PHE A 163 -9.27 11.93 -11.59
CA PHE A 163 -10.00 13.19 -11.46
C PHE A 163 -11.43 13.00 -10.94
N ILE A 164 -12.13 11.96 -11.40
CA ILE A 164 -13.47 11.62 -10.90
C ILE A 164 -13.40 11.33 -9.40
N VAL A 165 -12.44 10.51 -8.96
CA VAL A 165 -12.25 10.19 -7.55
C VAL A 165 -11.86 11.42 -6.75
N MET A 166 -10.98 12.27 -7.26
CA MET A 166 -10.63 13.55 -6.65
C MET A 166 -11.89 14.38 -6.39
N PHE A 167 -12.77 14.53 -7.38
CA PHE A 167 -14.03 15.26 -7.23
C PHE A 167 -14.97 14.64 -6.20
N VAL A 168 -15.09 13.31 -6.19
CA VAL A 168 -15.89 12.57 -5.19
C VAL A 168 -15.35 12.78 -3.77
N VAL A 169 -14.04 12.72 -3.59
CA VAL A 169 -13.37 12.96 -2.29
C VAL A 169 -13.59 14.40 -1.83
N MET A 170 -13.49 15.38 -2.73
CA MET A 170 -13.72 16.79 -2.42
C MET A 170 -15.15 17.07 -1.93
N GLN A 171 -16.16 16.38 -2.48
CA GLN A 171 -17.56 16.52 -2.07
C GLN A 171 -17.91 15.84 -0.75
N GLY A 172 -16.97 15.09 -0.16
CA GLY A 172 -17.18 14.35 1.08
C GLY A 172 -17.61 12.90 0.79
N ALA A 173 -16.61 12.04 0.60
CA ALA A 173 -16.76 10.62 0.26
C ALA A 173 -17.38 9.73 1.37
N LYS A 174 -18.12 10.28 2.34
CA LYS A 174 -18.70 9.50 3.46
C LYS A 174 -19.56 8.34 2.98
N LYS A 175 -20.38 8.54 1.93
CA LYS A 175 -21.22 7.47 1.37
C LYS A 175 -20.40 6.40 0.65
N ALA A 176 -19.39 6.80 -0.15
CA ALA A 176 -18.50 5.88 -0.83
C ALA A 176 -17.69 5.02 0.16
N LEU A 177 -17.22 5.61 1.26
CA LEU A 177 -16.50 4.90 2.31
C LEU A 177 -17.38 3.92 3.10
N ARG A 178 -18.69 4.17 3.23
CA ARG A 178 -19.61 3.21 3.88
C ARG A 178 -19.81 1.93 3.06
N LEU A 179 -19.70 2.02 1.73
CA LEU A 179 -19.80 0.85 0.86
C LEU A 179 -18.55 -0.04 0.91
N ASN A 180 -17.46 0.45 1.53
CA ASN A 180 -16.18 -0.25 1.54
C ASN A 180 -16.29 -1.68 2.09
N ASN A 181 -17.02 -1.90 3.18
CA ASN A 181 -17.14 -3.24 3.78
C ASN A 181 -17.80 -4.26 2.83
N ILE A 182 -18.83 -3.83 2.08
CA ILE A 182 -19.48 -4.67 1.06
C ILE A 182 -18.49 -4.97 -0.07
N MET A 183 -17.72 -3.97 -0.50
CA MET A 183 -16.71 -4.13 -1.55
C MET A 183 -15.57 -5.06 -1.15
N VAL A 184 -15.20 -5.07 0.14
CA VAL A 184 -14.25 -6.05 0.69
C VAL A 184 -14.81 -7.47 0.55
N ILE A 185 -16.07 -7.71 0.87
CA ILE A 185 -16.68 -9.04 0.69
C ILE A 185 -16.70 -9.43 -0.78
N ILE A 186 -17.11 -8.52 -1.67
CA ILE A 186 -17.15 -8.76 -3.11
C ILE A 186 -15.76 -9.13 -3.64
N LYS A 187 -14.69 -8.39 -3.30
CA LYS A 187 -13.35 -8.72 -3.81
C LYS A 187 -12.90 -10.11 -3.39
N PHE A 188 -13.19 -10.55 -2.16
CA PHE A 188 -12.85 -11.91 -1.72
C PHE A 188 -13.67 -12.96 -2.45
N ALA A 189 -14.96 -12.71 -2.66
CA ALA A 189 -15.81 -13.60 -3.45
C ALA A 189 -15.27 -13.77 -4.88
N LEU A 190 -14.77 -12.71 -5.51
CA LEU A 190 -14.18 -12.78 -6.85
C LEU A 190 -12.87 -13.56 -6.88
N VAL A 191 -12.00 -13.37 -5.88
CA VAL A 191 -10.75 -14.15 -5.76
C VAL A 191 -11.07 -15.62 -5.55
N ILE A 192 -12.01 -15.95 -4.67
CA ILE A 192 -12.45 -17.33 -4.43
C ILE A 192 -13.08 -17.93 -5.70
N LEU A 193 -13.92 -17.17 -6.40
CA LEU A 193 -14.50 -17.58 -7.67
C LEU A 193 -13.40 -17.92 -8.70
N PHE A 194 -12.38 -17.07 -8.81
CA PHE A 194 -11.24 -17.33 -9.69
C PHE A 194 -10.52 -18.64 -9.32
N LEU A 195 -10.26 -18.86 -8.04
CA LEU A 195 -9.60 -20.08 -7.57
C LEU A 195 -10.43 -21.34 -7.83
N VAL A 196 -11.71 -21.31 -7.49
CA VAL A 196 -12.62 -22.45 -7.61
C VAL A 196 -12.86 -22.82 -9.07
N VAL A 197 -13.03 -21.85 -9.96
CA VAL A 197 -13.19 -22.15 -11.40
C VAL A 197 -11.85 -22.54 -12.01
N GLY A 198 -10.79 -21.78 -11.73
CA GLY A 198 -9.50 -21.91 -12.38
C GLY A 198 -8.77 -23.21 -12.05
N VAL A 199 -8.94 -23.77 -10.84
CA VAL A 199 -8.25 -25.00 -10.43
C VAL A 199 -8.54 -26.19 -11.36
N PHE A 200 -9.73 -26.26 -11.95
CA PHE A 200 -10.11 -27.33 -12.87
C PHE A 200 -9.42 -27.25 -14.24
N TYR A 201 -8.78 -26.12 -14.55
CA TYR A 201 -8.11 -25.85 -15.82
C TYR A 201 -6.59 -25.74 -15.68
N VAL A 202 -6.05 -26.01 -14.50
CA VAL A 202 -4.61 -26.02 -14.26
C VAL A 202 -3.97 -27.18 -15.02
N LYS A 203 -2.98 -26.85 -15.85
CA LYS A 203 -2.12 -27.82 -16.56
C LYS A 203 -0.74 -27.78 -15.91
N PRO A 204 -0.32 -28.83 -15.17
CA PRO A 204 0.98 -28.86 -14.49
C PRO A 204 2.18 -28.63 -15.41
N ASP A 205 2.06 -28.91 -16.71
CA ASP A 205 3.10 -28.63 -17.72
C ASP A 205 3.47 -27.14 -17.77
N ASN A 206 2.54 -26.23 -17.46
CA ASN A 206 2.80 -24.79 -17.41
C ASN A 206 3.72 -24.40 -16.23
N TRP A 207 3.90 -25.28 -15.24
CA TRP A 207 4.87 -25.09 -14.16
C TRP A 207 6.27 -25.60 -14.52
N THR A 208 6.49 -26.09 -15.75
CA THR A 208 7.81 -26.47 -16.24
C THR A 208 8.26 -25.54 -17.37
N PRO A 209 9.42 -24.86 -17.26
CA PRO A 209 10.32 -24.81 -16.10
C PRO A 209 9.73 -24.00 -14.93
N PHE A 210 9.97 -24.46 -13.69
CA PHE A 210 9.40 -23.84 -12.49
C PHE A 210 10.04 -22.49 -12.16
N ALA A 211 11.38 -22.41 -12.22
CA ALA A 211 12.15 -21.19 -11.95
C ALA A 211 12.97 -20.77 -13.19
N PRO A 212 12.32 -20.31 -14.28
CA PRO A 212 13.00 -19.98 -15.54
C PRO A 212 14.06 -18.89 -15.40
N PHE A 213 13.89 -18.00 -14.42
CA PHE A 213 14.79 -16.87 -14.12
C PHE A 213 15.74 -17.16 -12.94
N GLY A 214 15.75 -18.41 -12.45
CA GLY A 214 16.57 -18.82 -11.32
C GLY A 214 16.30 -18.08 -10.01
N MET A 215 17.22 -18.18 -9.07
CA MET A 215 17.10 -17.55 -7.74
C MET A 215 17.09 -16.01 -7.79
N ALA A 216 17.83 -15.42 -8.74
CA ALA A 216 17.83 -13.97 -8.95
C ALA A 216 16.42 -13.47 -9.31
N GLY A 217 15.72 -14.19 -10.20
CA GLY A 217 14.35 -13.90 -10.56
C GLY A 217 13.35 -14.03 -9.40
N ILE A 218 13.50 -15.06 -8.56
CA ILE A 218 12.66 -15.25 -7.37
C ILE A 218 12.79 -14.05 -6.40
N THR A 219 14.01 -13.60 -6.14
CA THR A 219 14.26 -12.53 -5.18
C THR A 219 13.87 -11.15 -5.72
N THR A 220 14.09 -10.90 -7.00
CA THR A 220 13.59 -9.70 -7.69
C THR A 220 12.06 -9.70 -7.73
N GLY A 221 11.45 -10.83 -8.08
CA GLY A 221 10.01 -11.03 -8.03
C GLY A 221 9.43 -10.77 -6.64
N ALA A 222 10.14 -11.15 -5.56
CA ALA A 222 9.73 -10.88 -4.19
C ALA A 222 9.68 -9.38 -3.90
N ALA A 223 10.69 -8.63 -4.34
CA ALA A 223 10.73 -7.18 -4.21
C ALA A 223 9.62 -6.48 -5.01
N ILE A 224 9.18 -7.04 -6.15
CA ILE A 224 8.06 -6.53 -6.93
C ILE A 224 6.71 -6.84 -6.27
N VAL A 225 6.44 -8.11 -5.93
CA VAL A 225 5.14 -8.53 -5.35
C VAL A 225 4.97 -8.13 -3.90
N PHE A 226 6.02 -7.61 -3.24
CA PHE A 226 5.89 -6.89 -1.97
C PHE A 226 4.78 -5.84 -2.01
N PHE A 227 4.56 -5.21 -3.15
CA PHE A 227 3.46 -4.26 -3.38
C PHE A 227 2.09 -4.82 -2.98
N ALA A 228 1.85 -6.12 -3.18
CA ALA A 228 0.57 -6.76 -2.85
C ALA A 228 0.30 -6.84 -1.33
N PHE A 229 1.33 -6.68 -0.49
CA PHE A 229 1.19 -6.69 0.97
C PHE A 229 1.05 -5.29 1.58
N LEU A 230 1.09 -4.23 0.77
CA LEU A 230 0.90 -2.87 1.24
C LEU A 230 -0.49 -2.69 1.88
N GLY A 231 -0.53 -2.08 3.07
CA GLY A 231 -1.79 -1.73 3.74
C GLY A 231 -2.12 -2.52 5.00
N PHE A 232 -1.34 -3.52 5.42
CA PHE A 232 -1.54 -4.13 6.76
C PHE A 232 -1.38 -3.09 7.88
N ASP A 233 -0.57 -2.06 7.66
CA ASP A 233 -0.34 -0.96 8.59
C ASP A 233 -1.56 -0.03 8.75
N ALA A 234 -2.52 -0.06 7.83
CA ALA A 234 -3.82 0.59 8.00
C ALA A 234 -4.55 0.08 9.25
N VAL A 235 -4.33 -1.17 9.65
CA VAL A 235 -4.85 -1.73 10.91
C VAL A 235 -4.31 -0.98 12.12
N SER A 236 -3.03 -0.58 12.09
CA SER A 236 -2.42 0.20 13.17
C SER A 236 -2.98 1.63 13.26
N MET A 237 -3.44 2.19 12.13
CA MET A 237 -4.04 3.53 12.11
C MET A 237 -5.42 3.57 12.77
N ALA A 238 -6.12 2.43 12.82
CA ALA A 238 -7.43 2.31 13.46
C ALA A 238 -7.35 2.13 14.98
N ALA A 239 -6.16 2.17 15.59
CA ALA A 239 -5.95 1.83 17.00
C ALA A 239 -6.85 2.58 18.00
N GLU A 240 -7.24 3.82 17.69
CA GLU A 240 -8.10 4.64 18.54
C GLU A 240 -9.58 4.19 18.57
N GLU A 241 -9.99 3.37 17.60
CA GLU A 241 -11.36 2.85 17.42
C GLU A 241 -11.50 1.39 17.88
N VAL A 242 -10.41 0.79 18.38
CA VAL A 242 -10.34 -0.62 18.80
C VAL A 242 -10.68 -0.78 20.27
N GLU A 243 -11.49 -1.80 20.59
CA GLU A 243 -11.91 -2.10 21.97
C GLU A 243 -10.72 -2.52 22.84
N ASN A 244 -9.91 -3.48 22.38
CA ASN A 244 -8.68 -3.92 23.05
C ASN A 244 -7.46 -3.82 22.09
N PRO A 245 -6.88 -2.62 21.93
CA PRO A 245 -5.77 -2.37 20.99
C PRO A 245 -4.59 -3.33 21.18
N GLN A 246 -4.30 -3.71 22.43
CA GLN A 246 -3.13 -4.52 22.74
C GLN A 246 -3.21 -5.96 22.24
N ARG A 247 -4.43 -6.51 22.10
CA ARG A 247 -4.64 -7.89 21.62
C ARG A 247 -5.22 -7.93 20.21
N ASP A 248 -6.15 -7.04 19.90
CA ASP A 248 -6.88 -7.08 18.63
C ASP A 248 -6.02 -6.58 17.47
N ILE A 249 -5.19 -5.55 17.66
CA ILE A 249 -4.32 -5.03 16.58
C ILE A 249 -3.30 -6.07 16.12
N PRO A 250 -2.50 -6.71 17.00
CA PRO A 250 -1.57 -7.75 16.57
C PRO A 250 -2.27 -8.90 15.83
N ARG A 251 -3.43 -9.35 16.33
CA ARG A 251 -4.22 -10.42 15.70
C ARG A 251 -4.78 -9.98 14.35
N GLY A 252 -5.23 -8.74 14.22
CA GLY A 252 -5.70 -8.15 12.97
C GLY A 252 -4.61 -8.08 11.91
N ILE A 253 -3.43 -7.60 12.27
CA ILE A 253 -2.27 -7.49 11.36
C ILE A 253 -1.81 -8.88 10.92
N ILE A 254 -1.53 -9.79 11.85
CA ILE A 254 -1.01 -11.13 11.52
C ILE A 254 -2.06 -11.96 10.78
N GLY A 255 -3.31 -11.90 11.22
CA GLY A 255 -4.42 -12.64 10.62
C GLY A 255 -4.69 -12.19 9.17
N SER A 256 -4.70 -10.88 8.92
CA SER A 256 -4.86 -10.37 7.56
C SER A 256 -3.68 -10.74 6.66
N LEU A 257 -2.43 -10.65 7.13
CA LEU A 257 -1.24 -11.04 6.37
C LEU A 257 -1.24 -12.53 6.03
N ALA A 258 -1.58 -13.40 6.97
CA ALA A 258 -1.64 -14.84 6.75
C ALA A 258 -2.68 -15.20 5.68
N ILE A 259 -3.90 -14.65 5.79
CA ILE A 259 -4.97 -14.89 4.82
C ILE A 259 -4.58 -14.34 3.43
N ALA A 260 -4.04 -13.13 3.36
CA ALA A 260 -3.57 -12.55 2.10
C ALA A 260 -2.48 -13.41 1.45
N THR A 261 -1.51 -13.89 2.22
CA THR A 261 -0.42 -14.76 1.72
C THR A 261 -0.96 -16.04 1.09
N ILE A 262 -1.90 -16.72 1.77
CA ILE A 262 -2.52 -17.95 1.27
C ILE A 262 -3.25 -17.68 -0.05
N LEU A 263 -4.03 -16.59 -0.12
CA LEU A 263 -4.74 -16.21 -1.33
C LEU A 263 -3.78 -15.86 -2.46
N TYR A 264 -2.68 -15.15 -2.19
CA TYR A 264 -1.73 -14.75 -3.21
C TYR A 264 -0.98 -15.93 -3.80
N ILE A 265 -0.55 -16.87 -2.95
CA ILE A 265 0.05 -18.13 -3.40
C ILE A 265 -0.96 -18.93 -4.22
N GLY A 266 -2.20 -19.08 -3.73
CA GLY A 266 -3.25 -19.81 -4.43
C GLY A 266 -3.57 -19.23 -5.81
N VAL A 267 -3.73 -17.91 -5.90
CA VAL A 267 -3.99 -17.21 -7.17
C VAL A 267 -2.82 -17.39 -8.10
N THR A 268 -1.59 -17.29 -7.62
CA THR A 268 -0.39 -17.45 -8.44
C THR A 268 -0.25 -18.87 -9.00
N LEU A 269 -0.52 -19.89 -8.19
CA LEU A 269 -0.52 -21.30 -8.63
C LEU A 269 -1.56 -21.54 -9.73
N VAL A 270 -2.79 -21.08 -9.50
CA VAL A 270 -3.88 -21.24 -10.47
C VAL A 270 -3.58 -20.44 -11.74
N LEU A 271 -3.14 -19.19 -11.61
CA LEU A 271 -2.85 -18.31 -12.74
C LEU A 271 -1.74 -18.86 -13.65
N THR A 272 -0.60 -19.22 -13.07
CA THR A 272 0.55 -19.80 -13.81
C THR A 272 0.30 -21.24 -14.25
N GLY A 273 -0.63 -21.95 -13.59
CA GLY A 273 -1.05 -23.28 -13.99
C GLY A 273 -2.02 -23.28 -15.16
N MET A 274 -2.88 -22.26 -15.29
CA MET A 274 -3.83 -22.12 -16.40
C MET A 274 -3.16 -21.57 -17.66
N VAL A 275 -2.27 -20.59 -17.50
CA VAL A 275 -1.66 -19.84 -18.60
C VAL A 275 -0.13 -19.92 -18.51
N PRO A 276 0.58 -20.24 -19.61
CA PRO A 276 2.03 -20.13 -19.65
C PRO A 276 2.51 -18.76 -19.20
N PHE A 277 3.50 -18.71 -18.30
CA PHE A 277 3.90 -17.47 -17.64
C PHE A 277 4.30 -16.35 -18.62
N SER A 278 4.84 -16.69 -19.79
CA SER A 278 5.21 -15.73 -20.85
C SER A 278 4.04 -14.88 -21.36
N ASN A 279 2.81 -15.38 -21.24
CA ASN A 279 1.60 -14.69 -21.73
C ASN A 279 0.90 -13.89 -20.63
N LEU A 280 1.42 -13.88 -19.40
CA LEU A 280 0.81 -13.21 -18.26
C LEU A 280 1.17 -11.72 -18.15
N ASN A 281 2.01 -11.19 -19.05
CA ASN A 281 2.33 -9.76 -19.12
C ASN A 281 1.20 -8.94 -19.76
N VAL A 282 0.02 -9.00 -19.14
CA VAL A 282 -1.20 -8.31 -19.56
C VAL A 282 -1.68 -7.40 -18.43
N LYS A 283 -2.59 -6.47 -18.73
CA LYS A 283 -3.08 -5.49 -17.76
C LYS A 283 -4.16 -6.02 -16.80
N ASP A 284 -4.77 -7.16 -17.09
CA ASP A 284 -5.85 -7.77 -16.30
C ASP A 284 -5.70 -9.31 -16.17
N PRO A 285 -4.55 -9.82 -15.71
CA PRO A 285 -4.15 -11.22 -15.82
C PRO A 285 -5.17 -12.23 -15.27
N VAL A 286 -5.86 -11.91 -14.17
CA VAL A 286 -6.89 -12.80 -13.59
C VAL A 286 -8.09 -12.97 -14.53
N ALA A 287 -8.54 -11.89 -15.17
CA ALA A 287 -9.63 -11.95 -16.13
C ALA A 287 -9.15 -12.52 -17.47
N PHE A 288 -7.93 -12.17 -17.90
CA PHE A 288 -7.29 -12.74 -19.07
C PHE A 288 -7.18 -14.26 -19.00
N ALA A 289 -6.75 -14.82 -17.87
CA ALA A 289 -6.63 -16.26 -17.70
C ALA A 289 -7.97 -16.98 -17.85
N MET A 290 -9.08 -16.37 -17.41
CA MET A 290 -10.42 -16.91 -17.63
C MET A 290 -10.84 -16.83 -19.09
N ARG A 291 -10.48 -15.77 -19.82
CA ARG A 291 -10.71 -15.70 -21.28
C ARG A 291 -9.85 -16.73 -22.03
N PHE A 292 -8.62 -16.96 -21.58
CA PHE A 292 -7.68 -17.91 -22.18
C PHE A 292 -8.19 -19.37 -22.13
N ILE A 293 -9.04 -19.70 -21.16
CA ILE A 293 -9.68 -21.02 -21.02
C ILE A 293 -11.15 -21.03 -21.45
N ASP A 294 -11.56 -20.04 -22.26
CA ASP A 294 -12.92 -19.87 -22.80
C ASP A 294 -14.04 -19.63 -21.74
N GLN A 295 -13.68 -19.30 -20.50
CA GLN A 295 -14.61 -18.95 -19.42
C GLN A 295 -14.99 -17.45 -19.44
N ASN A 296 -15.54 -17.00 -20.57
CA ASN A 296 -15.81 -15.57 -20.83
C ASN A 296 -16.81 -14.91 -19.86
N PHE A 297 -17.83 -15.65 -19.40
CA PHE A 297 -18.79 -15.13 -18.42
C PHE A 297 -18.11 -14.85 -17.07
N VAL A 298 -17.29 -15.78 -16.59
CA VAL A 298 -16.52 -15.64 -15.35
C VAL A 298 -15.50 -14.52 -15.47
N ALA A 299 -14.83 -14.41 -16.63
CA ALA A 299 -13.93 -13.31 -16.92
C ALA A 299 -14.63 -11.94 -16.84
N GLY A 300 -15.84 -11.82 -17.41
CA GLY A 300 -16.65 -10.60 -17.35
C GLY A 300 -17.05 -10.26 -15.92
N LEU A 301 -17.50 -11.24 -15.13
CA LEU A 301 -17.87 -11.04 -13.73
C LEU A 301 -16.68 -10.58 -12.87
N ILE A 302 -15.52 -11.22 -13.03
CA ILE A 302 -14.27 -10.81 -12.37
C ILE A 302 -13.86 -9.41 -12.81
N SER A 303 -13.98 -9.08 -14.10
CA SER A 303 -13.60 -7.77 -14.62
C SER A 303 -14.46 -6.66 -14.02
N VAL A 304 -15.79 -6.78 -14.08
CA VAL A 304 -16.73 -5.80 -13.50
C VAL A 304 -16.50 -5.68 -11.99
N GLY A 305 -16.34 -6.81 -11.31
CA GLY A 305 -16.08 -6.82 -9.88
C GLY A 305 -14.75 -6.18 -9.49
N ALA A 306 -13.68 -6.40 -10.25
CA ALA A 306 -12.39 -5.75 -10.06
C ALA A 306 -12.49 -4.23 -10.31
N ILE A 307 -13.19 -3.79 -11.36
CA ILE A 307 -13.45 -2.38 -11.66
C ILE A 307 -14.16 -1.69 -10.47
N LEU A 308 -15.22 -2.31 -9.94
CA LEU A 308 -15.96 -1.74 -8.80
C LEU A 308 -15.12 -1.68 -7.52
N THR A 309 -14.37 -2.75 -7.24
CA THR A 309 -13.60 -2.85 -5.99
C THR A 309 -12.35 -1.98 -6.01
N LEU A 310 -11.59 -1.95 -7.11
CA LEU A 310 -10.43 -1.06 -7.28
C LEU A 310 -10.82 0.43 -7.24
N LEU A 311 -12.02 0.79 -7.72
CA LEU A 311 -12.53 2.16 -7.58
C LEU A 311 -12.67 2.56 -6.10
N THR A 312 -13.17 1.65 -5.26
CA THR A 312 -13.29 1.94 -3.83
C THR A 312 -11.95 2.00 -3.11
N VAL A 313 -10.96 1.20 -3.52
CA VAL A 313 -9.58 1.31 -3.04
C VAL A 313 -9.01 2.68 -3.38
N LEU A 314 -9.20 3.15 -4.61
CA LEU A 314 -8.73 4.46 -5.06
C LEU A 314 -9.33 5.61 -4.23
N ILE A 315 -10.65 5.56 -3.97
CA ILE A 315 -11.34 6.53 -3.11
C ILE A 315 -10.77 6.50 -1.68
N SER A 316 -10.58 5.30 -1.13
CA SER A 316 -10.08 5.11 0.23
C SER A 316 -8.65 5.65 0.41
N MET A 317 -7.75 5.33 -0.52
CA MET A 317 -6.35 5.76 -0.49
C MET A 317 -6.22 7.28 -0.64
N MET A 318 -6.91 7.88 -1.60
CA MET A 318 -6.91 9.34 -1.78
C MET A 318 -7.48 10.07 -0.55
N TYR A 319 -8.50 9.49 0.08
CA TYR A 319 -9.08 10.01 1.32
C TYR A 319 -8.10 9.93 2.50
N GLY A 320 -7.41 8.81 2.66
CA GLY A 320 -6.37 8.62 3.69
C GLY A 320 -5.22 9.60 3.53
N LEU A 321 -4.67 9.72 2.32
CA LEU A 321 -3.58 10.63 1.99
C LEU A 321 -3.95 12.10 2.24
N THR A 322 -5.17 12.50 1.86
CA THR A 322 -5.70 13.85 2.11
C THR A 322 -5.65 14.21 3.60
N ARG A 323 -6.00 13.26 4.49
CA ARG A 323 -5.97 13.47 5.94
C ARG A 323 -4.54 13.51 6.50
N MET A 324 -3.64 12.70 5.94
CA MET A 324 -2.23 12.71 6.33
C MET A 324 -1.57 14.06 6.01
N ILE A 325 -1.76 14.57 4.79
CA ILE A 325 -1.25 15.90 4.40
C ILE A 325 -1.86 17.00 5.27
N TYR A 326 -3.17 16.91 5.56
CA TYR A 326 -3.82 17.84 6.50
C TYR A 326 -3.16 17.82 7.88
N ALA A 327 -2.85 16.63 8.42
CA ALA A 327 -2.21 16.49 9.73
C ALA A 327 -0.80 17.07 9.75
N ILE A 328 0.03 16.76 8.74
CA ILE A 328 1.39 17.30 8.60
C ILE A 328 1.36 18.83 8.42
N GLY A 329 0.41 19.34 7.63
CA GLY A 329 0.19 20.78 7.47
C GLY A 329 -0.32 21.48 8.73
N ARG A 330 -1.09 20.79 9.57
CA ARG A 330 -1.53 21.28 10.88
C ARG A 330 -0.36 21.35 11.86
N ASP A 331 0.54 20.37 11.82
CA ASP A 331 1.75 20.34 12.65
C ASP A 331 2.80 21.39 12.20
N GLY A 332 2.54 22.13 11.11
CA GLY A 332 3.34 23.25 10.62
C GLY A 332 4.51 22.85 9.71
N LEU A 333 4.66 21.56 9.41
CA LEU A 333 5.75 21.02 8.59
C LEU A 333 5.52 21.21 7.09
N LEU A 334 4.27 21.42 6.68
CA LEU A 334 3.87 21.77 5.31
C LEU A 334 3.17 23.15 5.27
N PRO A 335 3.03 23.78 4.08
CA PRO A 335 2.32 25.05 3.93
C PRO A 335 0.92 25.02 4.56
N LYS A 336 0.58 26.03 5.38
CA LYS A 336 -0.71 26.12 6.10
C LYS A 336 -1.94 26.11 5.18
N GLY A 337 -1.76 26.44 3.89
CA GLY A 337 -2.82 26.31 2.88
C GLY A 337 -3.33 24.86 2.73
N LEU A 338 -2.50 23.85 2.99
CA LEU A 338 -2.86 22.43 2.89
C LEU A 338 -3.66 21.92 4.10
N SER A 339 -3.59 22.62 5.24
CA SER A 339 -4.41 22.33 6.41
C SER A 339 -5.74 23.10 6.44
N LYS A 340 -6.05 23.90 5.39
CA LYS A 340 -7.33 24.62 5.31
C LYS A 340 -8.48 23.66 4.99
N VAL A 341 -9.52 23.70 5.82
CA VAL A 341 -10.75 22.90 5.65
C VAL A 341 -11.85 23.76 5.03
N ASP A 342 -12.56 23.21 4.05
CA ASP A 342 -13.72 23.86 3.45
C ASP A 342 -14.90 23.95 4.44
N SER A 343 -15.57 25.10 4.46
CA SER A 343 -16.63 25.37 5.43
C SER A 343 -17.90 24.54 5.20
N LYS A 344 -18.20 24.16 3.95
CA LYS A 344 -19.40 23.42 3.54
C LYS A 344 -19.20 21.91 3.62
N THR A 345 -18.14 21.40 2.98
CA THR A 345 -17.88 19.95 2.92
C THR A 345 -17.12 19.41 4.11
N LYS A 346 -16.50 20.30 4.92
CA LYS A 346 -15.60 19.93 6.03
C LYS A 346 -14.45 19.02 5.57
N THR A 347 -13.98 19.21 4.33
CA THR A 347 -12.87 18.47 3.71
C THR A 347 -11.69 19.39 3.39
N PRO A 348 -10.42 18.92 3.42
CA PRO A 348 -9.26 19.73 3.07
C PRO A 348 -9.05 19.74 1.55
N LYS A 349 -9.82 20.58 0.84
CA LYS A 349 -9.86 20.63 -0.63
C LYS A 349 -8.51 20.91 -1.28
N ASN A 350 -7.68 21.75 -0.68
CA ASN A 350 -6.36 22.09 -1.24
C ASN A 350 -5.42 20.88 -1.24
N ALA A 351 -5.42 20.11 -0.16
CA ALA A 351 -4.66 18.87 -0.09
C ALA A 351 -5.16 17.87 -1.13
N THR A 352 -6.48 17.67 -1.24
CA THR A 352 -7.08 16.77 -2.23
C THR A 352 -6.74 17.18 -3.67
N LEU A 353 -6.72 18.48 -3.97
CA LEU A 353 -6.39 18.98 -5.31
C LEU A 353 -4.94 18.70 -5.67
N VAL A 354 -4.00 18.97 -4.76
CA VAL A 354 -2.57 18.66 -4.98
C VAL A 354 -2.41 17.16 -5.23
N ILE A 355 -2.93 16.33 -4.33
CA ILE A 355 -2.85 14.86 -4.42
C ILE A 355 -3.47 14.35 -5.72
N GLY A 356 -4.67 14.81 -6.05
CA GLY A 356 -5.44 14.34 -7.20
C GLY A 356 -4.74 14.67 -8.51
N ILE A 357 -4.24 15.91 -8.66
CA ILE A 357 -3.46 16.32 -9.84
C ILE A 357 -2.18 15.51 -9.95
N THR A 358 -1.39 15.42 -8.88
CA THR A 358 -0.13 14.66 -8.92
C THR A 358 -0.36 13.17 -9.18
N SER A 359 -1.40 12.58 -8.57
CA SER A 359 -1.77 11.18 -8.81
C SER A 359 -2.21 10.94 -10.25
N ALA A 360 -2.96 11.87 -10.85
CA ALA A 360 -3.45 11.74 -12.22
C ALA A 360 -2.29 11.80 -13.22
N ILE A 361 -1.34 12.73 -13.02
CA ILE A 361 -0.14 12.82 -13.85
C ILE A 361 0.67 11.53 -13.74
N LEU A 362 0.90 11.04 -12.52
CA LEU A 362 1.66 9.82 -12.28
C LEU A 362 0.97 8.58 -12.88
N SER A 363 -0.34 8.41 -12.69
CA SER A 363 -1.08 7.26 -13.22
C SER A 363 -1.18 7.26 -14.75
N GLY A 364 -1.19 8.45 -15.35
CA GLY A 364 -1.23 8.62 -16.81
C GLY A 364 0.11 8.41 -17.50
N LEU A 365 1.22 8.81 -16.88
CA LEU A 365 2.53 8.91 -17.56
C LEU A 365 3.55 7.87 -17.09
N VAL A 366 3.43 7.35 -15.87
CA VAL A 366 4.41 6.42 -15.31
C VAL A 366 3.91 4.98 -15.45
N PRO A 367 4.75 4.04 -15.93
CA PRO A 367 4.41 2.61 -15.93
C PRO A 367 4.05 2.10 -14.55
N LEU A 368 3.02 1.24 -14.47
CA LEU A 368 2.57 0.63 -13.20
C LEU A 368 3.70 -0.10 -12.46
N GLU A 369 4.59 -0.76 -13.20
CA GLU A 369 5.77 -1.44 -12.66
C GLU A 369 6.70 -0.48 -11.94
N ASN A 370 7.00 0.69 -12.54
CA ASN A 370 7.83 1.72 -11.91
C ASN A 370 7.13 2.34 -10.70
N LEU A 371 5.81 2.59 -10.78
CA LEU A 371 5.04 3.06 -9.63
C LEU A 371 5.09 2.06 -8.47
N ALA A 372 4.97 0.76 -8.75
CA ALA A 372 5.05 -0.29 -7.75
C ALA A 372 6.45 -0.38 -7.12
N GLN A 373 7.52 -0.37 -7.93
CA GLN A 373 8.90 -0.36 -7.44
C GLN A 373 9.20 0.85 -6.54
N LEU A 374 8.77 2.05 -6.98
CA LEU A 374 8.92 3.28 -6.20
C LEU A 374 8.10 3.24 -4.91
N THR A 375 6.93 2.62 -4.92
CA THR A 375 6.13 2.43 -3.69
C THR A 375 6.87 1.47 -2.74
N ASN A 376 7.40 0.37 -3.26
CA ASN A 376 8.09 -0.64 -2.45
C ASN A 376 9.34 -0.08 -1.78
N ILE A 377 10.18 0.70 -2.48
CA ILE A 377 11.41 1.25 -1.87
C ILE A 377 11.11 2.20 -0.70
N VAL A 378 10.08 3.06 -0.83
CA VAL A 378 9.73 4.00 0.25
C VAL A 378 9.11 3.28 1.44
N THR A 379 8.27 2.27 1.21
CA THR A 379 7.65 1.49 2.28
C THR A 379 8.68 0.62 3.01
N LEU A 380 9.57 -0.06 2.28
CA LEU A 380 10.65 -0.84 2.88
C LEU A 380 11.57 0.02 3.76
N MET A 381 11.88 1.24 3.31
CA MET A 381 12.63 2.20 4.13
C MET A 381 11.85 2.60 5.39
N ALA A 382 10.55 2.90 5.27
CA ALA A 382 9.71 3.22 6.43
C ALA A 382 9.67 2.06 7.43
N PHE A 383 9.55 0.82 6.96
CA PHE A 383 9.56 -0.37 7.80
C PHE A 383 10.90 -0.58 8.50
N ALA A 384 12.03 -0.33 7.82
CA ALA A 384 13.34 -0.35 8.44
C ALA A 384 13.48 0.70 9.56
N ILE A 385 12.94 1.91 9.37
CA ILE A 385 12.90 2.96 10.41
C ILE A 385 12.07 2.51 11.61
N ILE A 386 10.91 1.89 11.39
CA ILE A 386 10.06 1.38 12.48
C ILE A 386 10.74 0.23 13.23
N ALA A 387 11.41 -0.69 12.54
CA ALA A 387 12.17 -1.75 13.19
C ALA A 387 13.30 -1.16 14.07
N ALA A 388 14.07 -0.19 13.57
CA ALA A 388 15.04 0.56 14.38
C ALA A 388 14.39 1.27 15.57
N GLY A 389 13.15 1.76 15.37
CA GLY A 389 12.33 2.39 16.39
C GLY A 389 12.04 1.48 17.58
N ILE A 390 11.80 0.18 17.36
CA ILE A 390 11.57 -0.78 18.45
C ILE A 390 12.82 -0.95 19.32
N ILE A 391 14.01 -1.02 18.70
CA ILE A 391 15.28 -1.12 19.45
C ILE A 391 15.43 0.09 20.37
N LYS A 392 15.19 1.29 19.84
CA LYS A 392 15.27 2.54 20.62
C LYS A 392 14.17 2.63 21.68
N LEU A 393 12.93 2.26 21.34
CA LEU A 393 11.80 2.22 22.27
C LEU A 393 12.10 1.34 23.49
N ARG A 394 12.72 0.17 23.28
CA ARG A 394 13.10 -0.77 24.35
C ARG A 394 14.23 -0.24 25.21
N LYS A 395 15.17 0.50 24.62
CA LYS A 395 16.26 1.16 25.35
C LYS A 395 15.75 2.34 26.20
N ASP A 396 14.86 3.16 25.64
CA ASP A 396 14.37 4.39 26.26
C ASP A 396 13.27 4.12 27.32
N PHE A 397 12.39 3.12 27.09
CA PHE A 397 11.20 2.87 27.91
C PHE A 397 11.11 1.46 28.50
N GLY A 398 12.13 0.62 28.30
CA GLY A 398 12.15 -0.75 28.80
C GLY A 398 11.17 -1.68 28.07
N ASP A 399 10.95 -2.85 28.69
CA ASP A 399 10.08 -3.90 28.19
C ASP A 399 8.58 -3.51 28.21
N PRO A 400 7.78 -4.00 27.25
CA PRO A 400 6.33 -3.85 27.23
C PRO A 400 5.69 -4.41 28.50
N LYS A 401 4.59 -3.80 28.92
CA LYS A 401 3.81 -4.26 30.07
C LYS A 401 3.13 -5.60 29.76
N ILE A 402 2.66 -6.29 30.80
CA ILE A 402 2.13 -7.66 30.71
C ILE A 402 0.94 -7.83 29.73
N ASN A 403 0.20 -6.74 29.46
CA ASN A 403 -0.94 -6.75 28.56
C ASN A 403 -0.59 -6.27 27.14
N GLU A 404 0.60 -5.73 26.91
CA GLU A 404 1.05 -5.19 25.63
C GLU A 404 1.70 -6.27 24.76
N PHE A 405 1.70 -6.06 23.45
CA PHE A 405 2.35 -6.98 22.52
C PHE A 405 3.88 -6.81 22.58
N LYS A 406 4.60 -7.94 22.66
CA LYS A 406 6.08 -7.97 22.74
C LYS A 406 6.65 -8.65 21.51
N VAL A 407 7.43 -7.89 20.73
CA VAL A 407 8.29 -8.48 19.69
C VAL A 407 9.27 -9.46 20.36
N PRO A 408 9.39 -10.69 19.84
CA PRO A 408 10.32 -11.68 20.39
C PRO A 408 11.77 -11.30 20.07
N PHE A 409 12.72 -11.73 20.91
CA PHE A 409 14.17 -11.62 20.65
C PHE A 409 14.70 -10.22 20.25
N VAL A 410 14.21 -9.14 20.87
CA VAL A 410 14.83 -7.81 20.69
C VAL A 410 16.24 -7.82 21.32
N PRO A 411 17.30 -7.33 20.63
CA PRO A 411 17.30 -6.56 19.38
C PRO A 411 17.48 -7.38 18.09
N VAL A 412 17.72 -8.69 18.17
CA VAL A 412 17.99 -9.55 17.01
C VAL A 412 16.85 -9.50 16.00
N PHE A 413 15.61 -9.64 16.45
CA PHE A 413 14.45 -9.68 15.56
C PHE A 413 14.25 -8.40 14.74
N PRO A 414 14.24 -7.18 15.34
CA PRO A 414 14.22 -5.94 14.55
C PRO A 414 15.41 -5.77 13.60
N ILE A 415 16.61 -6.22 13.98
CA ILE A 415 17.80 -6.18 13.10
C ILE A 415 17.57 -7.04 11.86
N VAL A 416 17.08 -8.27 12.03
CA VAL A 416 16.74 -9.15 10.90
C VAL A 416 15.69 -8.50 10.00
N SER A 417 14.66 -7.88 10.58
CA SER A 417 13.64 -7.12 9.83
C SER A 417 14.27 -6.03 8.95
N MET A 418 15.19 -5.23 9.50
CA MET A 418 15.91 -4.21 8.74
C MET A 418 16.75 -4.80 7.62
N LEU A 419 17.50 -5.88 7.90
CA LEU A 419 18.35 -6.54 6.90
C LEU A 419 17.53 -7.10 5.74
N VAL A 420 16.38 -7.71 6.01
CA VAL A 420 15.48 -8.22 4.97
C VAL A 420 14.88 -7.07 4.16
N CYS A 421 14.49 -5.96 4.80
CA CYS A 421 14.00 -4.78 4.08
C CYS A 421 15.07 -4.23 3.13
N PHE A 422 16.30 -4.01 3.62
CA PHE A 422 17.40 -3.52 2.79
C PHE A 422 17.77 -4.51 1.67
N TYR A 423 17.73 -5.81 1.95
CA TYR A 423 17.96 -6.82 0.93
C TYR A 423 16.94 -6.72 -0.21
N LEU A 424 15.64 -6.59 0.09
CA LEU A 424 14.62 -6.40 -0.94
C LEU A 424 14.77 -5.06 -1.69
N MET A 425 15.21 -3.99 -1.02
CA MET A 425 15.50 -2.71 -1.67
C MET A 425 16.63 -2.83 -2.69
N ILE A 426 17.66 -3.64 -2.42
CA ILE A 426 18.79 -3.86 -3.35
C ILE A 426 18.33 -4.56 -4.64
N GLN A 427 17.24 -5.34 -4.58
CA GLN A 427 16.69 -6.02 -5.75
C GLN A 427 15.83 -5.12 -6.65
N LEU A 428 15.63 -3.85 -6.30
CA LEU A 428 14.92 -2.88 -7.12
C LEU A 428 15.87 -2.19 -8.11
N GLU A 429 15.31 -1.65 -9.20
CA GLU A 429 16.12 -1.02 -10.23
C GLU A 429 16.89 0.22 -9.75
N LEU A 430 18.02 0.50 -10.41
CA LEU A 430 18.82 1.69 -10.13
C LEU A 430 18.02 2.99 -10.37
N SER A 431 17.13 2.99 -11.36
CA SER A 431 16.19 4.09 -11.64
C SER A 431 15.34 4.42 -10.40
N THR A 432 14.83 3.40 -9.72
CA THR A 432 14.06 3.48 -8.47
C THR A 432 14.89 4.12 -7.34
N TRP A 433 16.16 3.73 -7.19
CA TRP A 433 17.08 4.33 -6.22
C TRP A 433 17.37 5.80 -6.48
N ILE A 434 17.56 6.19 -7.73
CA ILE A 434 17.82 7.58 -8.12
C ILE A 434 16.62 8.46 -7.75
N VAL A 435 15.41 8.05 -8.14
CA VAL A 435 14.17 8.81 -7.85
C VAL A 435 13.92 8.86 -6.34
N PHE A 436 14.14 7.76 -5.62
CA PHE A 436 14.05 7.71 -4.16
C PHE A 436 15.02 8.68 -3.49
N GLY A 437 16.28 8.73 -3.92
CA GLY A 437 17.28 9.68 -3.42
C GLY A 437 16.88 11.13 -3.69
N ILE A 438 16.41 11.45 -4.89
CA ILE A 438 15.89 12.78 -5.24
C ILE A 438 14.72 13.16 -4.34
N TRP A 439 13.78 12.24 -4.11
CA TRP A 439 12.62 12.48 -3.25
C TRP A 439 13.00 12.74 -1.80
N LEU A 440 13.97 12.01 -1.26
CA LEU A 440 14.51 12.25 0.09
C LEU A 440 15.19 13.61 0.20
N VAL A 441 16.02 13.97 -0.78
CA VAL A 441 16.68 15.28 -0.82
C VAL A 441 15.66 16.41 -0.88
N LEU A 442 14.61 16.26 -1.70
CA LEU A 442 13.50 17.22 -1.77
C LEU A 442 12.79 17.37 -0.42
N GLY A 443 12.50 16.26 0.25
CA GLY A 443 11.88 16.26 1.57
C GLY A 443 12.75 16.95 2.64
N LEU A 444 14.05 16.69 2.64
CA LEU A 444 15.00 17.36 3.52
C LEU A 444 15.09 18.85 3.21
N ALA A 445 15.13 19.25 1.94
CA ALA A 445 15.13 20.64 1.54
C ALA A 445 13.87 21.37 2.05
N ILE A 446 12.68 20.78 1.87
CA ILE A 446 11.42 21.34 2.39
C ILE A 446 11.48 21.49 3.92
N TYR A 447 12.02 20.50 4.63
CA TYR A 447 12.14 20.56 6.08
C TYR A 447 13.08 21.68 6.54
N PHE A 448 14.29 21.77 5.99
CA PHE A 448 15.26 22.79 6.41
C PHE A 448 14.87 24.21 5.98
N LEU A 449 14.22 24.36 4.82
CA LEU A 449 13.80 25.68 4.31
C LEU A 449 12.51 26.18 4.96
N TYR A 450 11.56 25.29 5.29
CA TYR A 450 10.23 25.65 5.78
C TYR A 450 9.87 24.95 7.10
N GLY A 451 9.91 23.62 7.14
CA GLY A 451 9.38 22.82 8.26
C GLY A 451 10.00 23.16 9.62
N CYS A 452 11.33 23.30 9.68
CA CYS A 452 12.05 23.59 10.91
C CYS A 452 11.68 24.95 11.53
N ARG A 453 11.35 25.95 10.68
CA ARG A 453 10.96 27.30 11.13
C ARG A 453 9.48 27.39 11.52
N ASN A 454 8.65 26.55 10.90
CA ASN A 454 7.20 26.64 11.02
C ASN A 454 6.58 25.55 11.92
N SER A 455 7.37 24.61 12.41
CA SER A 455 6.96 23.58 13.38
C SER A 455 6.29 24.19 14.61
N GLU A 456 5.01 23.88 14.81
CA GLU A 456 4.23 24.34 15.97
C GLU A 456 4.79 23.77 17.29
N LEU A 457 5.49 22.62 17.23
CA LEU A 457 6.15 22.01 18.39
C LEU A 457 7.40 22.77 18.83
N GLY A 458 8.04 23.54 17.93
CA GLY A 458 9.09 24.50 18.28
C GLY A 458 8.55 25.74 18.97
N LYS A 459 7.40 26.23 18.48
CA LYS A 459 6.78 27.47 18.99
C LYS A 459 6.15 27.31 20.37
N ASN A 460 5.67 26.12 20.72
CA ASN A 460 5.10 25.85 22.05
C ASN A 460 6.15 25.59 23.15
N LYS A 461 7.45 25.59 22.83
CA LYS A 461 8.55 25.41 23.80
C LYS A 461 9.32 26.70 24.10
N GLU A 462 9.15 27.74 23.28
CA GLU A 462 9.55 29.12 23.57
C GLU A 462 8.44 29.82 24.35
#